data_AF-U6RUR1-F1
#
_entry.id   AF-U6RUR1-F1
#
_cell.length_a   1.000
_cell.length_b   1.000
_cell.length_c   1.000
_cell.angle_alpha   90.00
_cell.angle_beta   90.00
_cell.angle_gamma   90.00
#
_symmetry.space_group_name_H-M   'P 1'
#
loop_
_entity.id
_entity.type
_entity.pdbx_description
1 polymer ?
#
loop_
_entity_poly.entity_id
_entity_poly.type
_entity_poly.pdbx_seq_one_letter_code
_entity_poly.pdbx_strand_id
1 'polypeptide(L)' 'MNNDEELKARIEELEQDLIFYLRKYHELTPRGKWMKAVLDKEIKSIEEEIKRLSQLL' A
#
# COMPACT_ATOMS: atom_id res chain seq x y z
N MET A 1 25.62 1.69 -5.11
CA MET A 1 24.20 1.59 -5.52
C MET A 1 23.58 2.95 -5.26
N ASN A 2 22.74 3.43 -6.17
CA ASN A 2 22.20 4.78 -6.10
C ASN A 2 21.03 4.79 -5.11
N ASN A 3 21.11 5.59 -4.05
CA ASN A 3 20.12 5.63 -2.98
C ASN A 3 18.70 5.92 -3.53
N ASP A 4 18.63 6.70 -4.61
CA ASP A 4 17.39 7.05 -5.31
C ASP A 4 16.80 5.87 -6.10
N GLU A 5 17.62 4.96 -6.61
CA GLU A 5 17.16 3.75 -7.31
C GLU A 5 16.58 2.75 -6.31
N GLU A 6 17.20 2.61 -5.14
CA GLU A 6 16.69 1.77 -4.05
C GLU A 6 15.37 2.33 -3.49
N LEU A 7 15.27 3.65 -3.31
CA LEU A 7 14.03 4.33 -2.90
C LEU A 7 12.91 4.13 -3.93
N LYS A 8 13.19 4.29 -5.23
CA LYS A 8 12.22 4.04 -6.29
C LYS A 8 11.73 2.59 -6.31
N ALA A 9 12.66 1.64 -6.22
CA ALA A 9 12.30 0.21 -6.17
C ALA A 9 11.40 -0.08 -4.96
N ARG A 10 11.69 0.52 -3.80
CA ARG A 10 10.87 0.35 -2.59
C ARG A 10 9.47 0.95 -2.73
N ILE A 11 9.36 2.12 -3.36
CA ILE A 11 8.05 2.74 -3.66
C ILE A 11 7.26 1.84 -4.61
N GLU A 12 7.89 1.31 -5.67
CA GLU A 12 7.24 0.44 -6.64
C GLU A 12 6.72 -0.87 -6.01
N GLU A 13 7.49 -1.47 -5.08
CA GLU A 13 7.02 -2.61 -4.29
C GLU A 13 5.76 -2.28 -3.48
N LEU A 14 5.75 -1.14 -2.78
CA LEU A 14 4.60 -0.71 -1.98
C LEU A 14 3.38 -0.39 -2.84
N GLU A 15 3.57 0.14 -4.05
CA GLU A 15 2.47 0.36 -5.01
C GLU A 15 1.85 -0.96 -5.47
N GLN A 16 2.66 -2.01 -5.70
CA GLN A 16 2.13 -3.35 -6.02
C GLN A 16 1.34 -3.94 -4.85
N ASP A 17 1.84 -3.78 -3.62
CA ASP A 17 1.14 -4.21 -2.40
C ASP A 17 -0.20 -3.46 -2.24
N LEU A 18 -0.20 -2.15 -2.47
CA LEU A 18 -1.40 -1.32 -2.43
C LEU A 18 -2.46 -1.81 -3.44
N ILE A 19 -2.05 -2.10 -4.67
CA ILE A 19 -2.95 -2.67 -5.70
C ILE A 19 -3.52 -4.01 -5.24
N PHE A 20 -2.71 -4.87 -4.63
CA PHE A 20 -3.16 -6.15 -4.10
C PHE A 20 -4.25 -5.96 -3.02
N TYR A 21 -4.01 -5.09 -2.03
CA TYR A 21 -4.97 -4.85 -0.95
C TYR A 21 -6.26 -4.19 -1.44
N LEU A 22 -6.18 -3.27 -2.40
CA LEU A 22 -7.36 -2.66 -3.04
C LEU A 22 -8.20 -3.70 -3.77
N ARG A 23 -7.57 -4.60 -4.54
CA ARG A 23 -8.28 -5.72 -5.20
C ARG A 23 -8.99 -6.60 -4.18
N LYS A 24 -8.29 -6.98 -3.10
CA LYS A 24 -8.88 -7.76 -1.99
C LYS A 24 -10.05 -7.03 -1.35
N TYR A 25 -9.96 -5.71 -1.17
CA TYR A 25 -11.02 -4.90 -0.61
C TYR A 25 -12.29 -4.94 -1.46
N HIS A 26 -12.14 -4.86 -2.78
CA HIS A 26 -13.24 -4.94 -3.74
C HIS A 26 -13.86 -6.34 -3.82
N GLU A 27 -13.06 -7.40 -3.66
CA GLU A 27 -13.54 -8.78 -3.62
C GLU A 27 -14.36 -9.11 -2.36
N LEU A 28 -14.23 -8.32 -1.29
CA LEU A 28 -14.96 -8.58 -0.05
C LEU A 28 -16.45 -8.25 -0.16
N THR A 29 -17.26 -9.29 0.09
CA THR A 29 -18.71 -9.16 0.22
C THR A 29 -19.10 -8.21 1.37
N PRO A 30 -20.30 -7.60 1.34
CA PRO A 30 -20.76 -6.65 2.37
C PRO A 30 -20.79 -7.22 3.81
N ARG A 31 -20.77 -8.55 3.98
CA ARG A 31 -20.71 -9.21 5.29
C ARG A 31 -19.31 -9.20 5.91
N GLY A 32 -18.27 -8.90 5.14
CA GLY A 32 -16.87 -8.85 5.60
C GLY A 32 -16.46 -7.54 6.29
N LYS A 33 -17.34 -6.85 7.03
CA LYS A 33 -17.06 -5.52 7.61
C LYS A 33 -15.77 -5.46 8.44
N TRP A 34 -15.49 -6.50 9.23
CA TRP A 34 -14.27 -6.59 10.01
C TRP A 34 -13.02 -6.73 9.14
N MET A 35 -13.10 -7.53 8.08
CA MET A 35 -11.99 -7.70 7.14
C MET A 35 -11.74 -6.42 6.33
N LYS A 36 -12.81 -5.71 5.94
CA LYS A 36 -12.69 -4.39 5.30
C LYS A 36 -11.98 -3.40 6.21
N ALA A 37 -12.34 -3.33 7.49
CA ALA A 37 -11.67 -2.44 8.44
C ALA A 37 -10.19 -2.78 8.66
N VAL A 38 -9.81 -4.05 8.56
CA VAL A 38 -8.39 -4.46 8.58
C VAL A 38 -7.69 -3.99 7.31
N LEU A 39 -8.26 -4.26 6.14
CA LEU A 39 -7.70 -3.82 4.86
C LEU A 39 -7.60 -2.29 4.77
N ASP A 40 -8.57 -1.54 5.29
CA ASP A 40 -8.53 -0.07 5.34
C ASP A 40 -7.32 0.44 6.12
N LYS A 41 -6.94 -0.25 7.21
CA LYS A 41 -5.74 0.11 7.99
C LYS A 41 -4.46 -0.19 7.23
N GLU A 42 -4.37 -1.36 6.60
CA GLU A 42 -3.20 -1.76 5.81
C GLU A 42 -2.99 -0.82 4.61
N ILE A 43 -4.06 -0.54 3.85
CA ILE A 43 -4.06 0.41 2.73
C ILE A 43 -3.55 1.77 3.19
N LYS A 44 -4.10 2.31 4.28
CA LYS A 44 -3.70 3.61 4.80
C LYS A 44 -2.23 3.62 5.24
N SER A 45 -1.75 2.55 5.87
CA SER A 45 -0.34 2.44 6.28
C SER A 45 0.60 2.46 5.08
N ILE A 46 0.23 1.77 4.00
CA ILE A 46 1.02 1.72 2.76
C ILE A 46 1.02 3.08 2.06
N GLU A 47 -0.14 3.75 1.97
CA GLU A 47 -0.24 5.10 1.41
C GLU A 47 0.63 6.12 2.17
N GLU A 48 0.62 6.05 3.51
CA GLU A 48 1.46 6.90 4.35
C GLU A 48 2.95 6.62 4.13
N GLU A 49 3.34 5.36 3.97
CA GLU A 49 4.74 4.99 3.74
C GLU A 49 5.22 5.40 2.34
N ILE A 50 4.43 5.17 1.29
CA ILE A 50 4.72 5.66 -0.07
C ILE A 50 4.92 7.17 -0.05
N LYS A 51 4.04 7.91 0.65
CA LYS A 51 4.14 9.36 0.77
C LYS A 51 5.42 9.79 1.48
N ARG A 52 5.82 9.10 2.56
CA ARG A 52 7.08 9.39 3.27
C ARG A 52 8.29 9.14 2.39
N LEU A 53 8.35 8.00 1.71
CA LEU A 53 9.47 7.64 0.84
C LEU A 53 9.55 8.58 -0.37
N SER A 54 8.42 8.98 -0.92
CA SER A 54 8.35 9.95 -2.02
C SER A 54 8.82 11.36 -1.64
N GLN A 55 8.83 11.71 -0.34
CA GLN A 55 9.41 12.96 0.15
C GLN A 55 10.93 12.89 0.34
N LEU A 56 11.50 11.69 0.35
CA LEU A 56 12.93 11.43 0.46
C LEU A 56 13.62 11.26 -0.91
N LEU A 57 12.82 11.19 -1.97
CA LEU A 57 13.25 11.11 -3.37
C LEU A 57 13.41 12.50 -3.98
#